data_AF-N8VA48-F1
#
_entry.id   AF-N8VA48-F1
#
_cell.length_a   1.000
_cell.length_b   1.000
_cell.length_c   1.000
_cell.angle_alpha   90.00
_cell.angle_beta   90.00
_cell.angle_gamma   90.00
#
_symmetry.space_group_name_H-M   'P 1'
#
loop_
_entity.id
_entity.type
_entity.pdbx_description
1 polymer ?
#
loop_
_entity_poly.entity_id
_entity_poly.type
_entity_poly.pdbx_seq_one_letter_code
_entity_poly.pdbx_strand_id
1 'polypeptide(L)' 'MTRRKRRNHSAEFKVKVALAAIKGDHTLAELSTQFDLHQN' A
#
# COMPACT_ATOMS: atom_id res chain seq x y z
N MET A 1 -16.75 17.94 9.37
CA MET A 1 -15.57 17.44 8.66
C MET A 1 -16.00 16.34 7.71
N THR A 2 -15.88 16.53 6.40
CA THR A 2 -16.24 15.53 5.39
C THR A 2 -15.19 14.42 5.36
N ARG A 3 -15.58 13.20 5.76
CA ARG A 3 -14.69 12.03 5.76
C ARG A 3 -14.27 11.69 4.33
N ARG A 4 -12.98 11.72 4.04
CA ARG A 4 -12.44 11.32 2.73
C ARG A 4 -12.70 9.83 2.52
N LYS A 5 -13.33 9.46 1.41
CA LYS A 5 -13.58 8.05 1.05
C LYS A 5 -12.24 7.33 0.88
N ARG A 6 -12.11 6.13 1.47
CA ARG A 6 -10.92 5.28 1.27
C ARG A 6 -10.75 4.99 -0.22
N ARG A 7 -9.52 5.05 -0.73
CA ARG A 7 -9.20 4.73 -2.13
C ARG A 7 -9.35 3.21 -2.33
N ASN A 8 -10.06 2.82 -3.38
CA ASN A 8 -10.08 1.44 -3.85
C ASN A 8 -8.89 1.24 -4.81
N HIS A 9 -8.07 0.24 -4.54
CA HIS A 9 -6.93 -0.12 -5.38
C HIS A 9 -7.27 -1.31 -6.28
N SER A 10 -6.74 -1.31 -7.52
CA SER A 10 -6.89 -2.41 -8.48
C SER A 10 -6.20 -3.68 -8.01
N ALA A 11 -6.58 -4.83 -8.58
CA ALA A 11 -5.97 -6.12 -8.26
C ALA A 11 -4.47 -6.14 -8.57
N GLU A 12 -4.07 -5.61 -9.74
CA GLU A 12 -2.66 -5.50 -10.14
C GLU A 12 -1.82 -4.70 -9.15
N PHE A 13 -2.35 -3.59 -8.65
CA PHE A 13 -1.69 -2.77 -7.64
C PHE A 13 -1.45 -3.56 -6.36
N LYS A 14 -2.48 -4.28 -5.88
CA LYS A 14 -2.37 -5.13 -4.68
C LYS A 14 -1.34 -6.24 -4.85
N VAL A 15 -1.28 -6.88 -6.01
CA VAL A 15 -0.29 -7.93 -6.31
C VAL A 15 1.13 -7.37 -6.29
N LYS A 16 1.36 -6.20 -6.88
CA LYS A 16 2.69 -5.56 -6.89
C LYS A 16 3.17 -5.24 -5.47
N VAL A 17 2.29 -4.71 -4.62
CA VAL A 17 2.59 -4.42 -3.21
C VAL A 17 2.84 -5.70 -2.43
N ALA A 18 2.03 -6.75 -2.63
CA ALA A 18 2.19 -8.04 -1.96
C ALA A 18 3.52 -8.72 -2.31
N LEU A 19 3.90 -8.71 -3.59
CA LEU A 19 5.19 -9.25 -4.02
C LEU A 19 6.38 -8.48 -3.42
N ALA A 20 6.27 -7.15 -3.33
CA ALA A 20 7.29 -6.34 -2.66
C ALA A 20 7.38 -6.63 -1.16
N ALA A 21 6.25 -6.85 -0.48
CA ALA A 21 6.22 -7.22 0.93
C ALA A 21 6.79 -8.62 1.19
N ILE A 22 6.49 -9.59 0.31
CA ILE A 22 6.98 -10.97 0.43
C ILE A 22 8.50 -11.05 0.27
N LYS A 23 9.11 -10.18 -0.55
CA LYS A 23 10.57 -10.12 -0.70
C LYS A 23 11.28 -9.75 0.61
N GLY A 24 10.62 -9.04 1.52
CA GLY A 24 11.17 -8.73 2.85
C GLY A 24 12.23 -7.64 2.88
N ASP A 25 12.54 -7.00 1.74
CA ASP A 25 13.57 -5.98 1.62
C ASP A 25 13.18 -4.63 2.25
N HIS A 26 11.87 -4.38 2.39
CA HIS A 26 11.32 -3.11 2.85
C HIS A 26 10.39 -3.29 4.03
N THR A 27 10.49 -2.37 4.99
CA THR A 27 9.55 -2.30 6.10
C THR A 27 8.17 -1.85 5.62
N LEU A 28 7.12 -2.14 6.40
CA LEU A 28 5.76 -1.65 6.10
C LEU A 28 5.72 -0.13 5.91
N ALA A 29 6.54 0.62 6.64
CA ALA A 29 6.60 2.08 6.54
C ALA A 29 7.18 2.56 5.21
N GLU A 30 8.23 1.89 4.73
CA GLU A 30 8.85 2.18 3.43
C GLU A 30 7.91 1.83 2.28
N LEU A 31 7.28 0.65 2.32
CA LEU A 31 6.28 0.24 1.32
C LEU A 31 5.10 1.22 1.30
N SER A 32 4.67 1.67 2.47
CA SER A 32 3.59 2.65 2.59
C SER A 32 3.94 3.96 1.88
N THR A 33 5.18 4.42 2.00
CA THR A 33 5.66 5.65 1.39
C THR A 33 5.84 5.48 -0.12
N GLN A 34 6.41 4.34 -0.55
CA GLN A 34 6.68 4.04 -1.95
C GLN A 34 5.40 3.91 -2.79
N PHE A 35 4.34 3.36 -2.19
CA PHE A 35 3.07 3.09 -2.87
C PHE A 35 1.96 4.10 -2.52
N ASP A 36 2.27 5.19 -1.81
CA ASP A 36 1.29 6.18 -1.31
C ASP A 36 0.12 5.50 -0.58
N LEU A 37 0.43 4.48 0.21
CA LEU A 37 -0.51 3.74 1.03
C LEU A 37 -0.61 4.37 2.42
N HIS A 38 -1.75 4.16 3.07
CA HIS A 38 -1.91 4.44 4.49
C HIS A 38 -1.85 3.14 5.28
N GLN A 39 -1.16 3.16 6.41
CA GLN A 39 -0.80 1.97 7.18
C GLN A 39 -1.98 1.39 8.02
N ASN A 40 -3.24 1.82 7.80
CA ASN A 40 -4.36 1.59 8.75
C ASN A 40 -5.80 1.68 8.15
#